data_AF-A0ABD0RLK6-F1
#
_entry.id   AF-A0ABD0RLK6-F1
#
_cell.length_a   1.000
_cell.length_b   1.000
_cell.length_c   1.000
_cell.angle_alpha   90.00
_cell.angle_beta   90.00
_cell.angle_gamma   90.00
#
_symmetry.space_group_name_H-M   'P 1'
#
loop_
_entity.id
_entity.type
_entity.pdbx_description
1 polymer ?
#
loop_
_entity_poly.entity_id
_entity_poly.type
_entity_poly.pdbx_seq_one_letter_code
_entity_poly.pdbx_strand_id
1 'polypeptide(L)'
;MNKSKKTVKKAPSPTVNMVEDTSTSPVLTDANTCGPTNITYIKETTETEASHPLEGEDEASPRAILLAIRKMDFSMNARFNSLEASLSVVQLTLTANTSCIADLEEASTDYERRISHLEQLCSGLSLENTSLKAKVTDLEARSRRQNIKITGFPENIEKGNLTRFVSELLPSLLGGSNFPQGVKVDRAHRIGPIGNKPRVMIARIHHDSVKTEILQLSRGQSPLSFAGGRISIFPDFPVEVSTQRKQFDSVREKLRAKGIKYGLLYPANLILSHEKTKKIFSSPQEAESYIDSLSP
;
A
#
# COMPACT_ATOMS: atom_id res chain seq x y z
N MET A 1 65.22 -4.45 -12.92
CA MET A 1 65.16 -3.48 -11.80
C MET A 1 64.17 -2.40 -12.22
N ASN A 2 63.04 -2.06 -11.59
CA ASN A 2 62.47 -2.32 -10.28
C ASN A 2 60.96 -2.57 -10.44
N LYS A 3 60.46 -3.70 -9.93
CA LYS A 3 59.02 -3.98 -9.82
C LYS A 3 58.49 -3.37 -8.52
N SER A 4 57.98 -2.15 -8.56
CA SER A 4 57.24 -1.57 -7.41
C SER A 4 55.81 -2.11 -7.37
N LYS A 5 55.58 -3.13 -6.55
CA LYS A 5 54.24 -3.58 -6.15
C LYS A 5 53.58 -2.48 -5.31
N LYS A 6 52.64 -1.75 -5.92
CA LYS A 6 51.78 -0.78 -5.22
C LYS A 6 50.67 -1.56 -4.52
N THR A 7 50.84 -1.78 -3.21
CA THR A 7 49.82 -2.35 -2.32
C THR A 7 48.61 -1.41 -2.23
N VAL A 8 47.46 -1.87 -2.73
CA VAL A 8 46.17 -1.19 -2.57
C VAL A 8 45.74 -1.35 -1.10
N LYS A 9 45.86 -0.28 -0.30
CA LYS A 9 45.22 -0.20 1.01
C LYS A 9 43.71 -0.04 0.80
N LYS A 10 42.96 -1.11 1.08
CA LYS A 10 41.50 -1.12 1.12
C LYS A 10 41.04 -0.20 2.24
N ALA A 11 40.27 0.84 1.92
CA ALA A 11 39.66 1.74 2.90
C ALA A 11 38.66 0.96 3.79
N PRO A 12 38.57 1.26 5.09
CA PRO A 12 37.56 0.65 5.94
C PRO A 12 36.19 1.27 5.63
N SER A 13 35.21 0.40 5.43
CA SER A 13 33.79 0.72 5.28
C SER A 13 33.27 1.51 6.50
N PRO A 14 32.28 2.39 6.35
CA PRO A 14 31.67 3.07 7.49
C PRO A 14 30.88 2.04 8.33
N THR A 15 31.26 1.90 9.59
CA THR A 15 30.59 1.09 10.59
C THR A 15 29.21 1.68 10.87
N VAL A 16 28.16 1.00 10.39
CA VAL A 16 26.79 1.25 10.83
C VAL A 16 26.66 0.59 12.20
N ASN A 17 26.48 1.39 13.25
CA ASN A 17 26.07 0.88 14.56
C ASN A 17 24.65 0.35 14.41
N MET A 18 24.54 -0.97 14.21
CA MET A 18 23.30 -1.69 14.41
C MET A 18 23.08 -1.80 15.92
N VAL A 19 22.03 -1.15 16.41
CA VAL A 19 21.46 -1.49 17.71
C VAL A 19 20.89 -2.89 17.56
N GLU A 20 21.50 -3.86 18.24
CA GLU A 20 20.97 -5.21 18.39
C GLU A 20 19.74 -5.13 19.30
N ASP A 21 18.57 -4.88 18.70
CA ASP A 21 17.31 -5.23 19.35
C ASP A 21 17.19 -6.76 19.30
N THR A 22 17.58 -7.40 20.41
CA THR A 22 17.27 -8.80 20.69
C THR A 22 15.75 -8.94 20.90
N SER A 23 15.01 -8.90 19.80
CA SER A 23 13.65 -9.43 19.75
C SER A 23 13.75 -10.95 19.62
N THR A 24 14.00 -11.61 20.75
CA THR A 24 13.66 -13.02 20.90
C THR A 24 12.18 -13.14 20.55
N SER A 25 11.88 -13.73 19.40
CA SER A 25 10.52 -14.16 19.08
C SER A 25 10.05 -15.04 20.24
N PRO A 26 8.93 -14.73 20.92
CA PRO A 26 8.36 -15.71 21.81
C PRO A 26 7.93 -16.86 20.91
N VAL A 27 8.61 -17.99 21.07
CA VAL A 27 8.12 -19.31 20.73
C VAL A 27 6.65 -19.34 21.17
N LEU A 28 5.75 -19.65 20.24
CA LEU A 28 4.37 -20.01 20.54
C LEU A 28 4.42 -21.21 21.49
N THR A 29 4.41 -20.95 22.79
CA THR A 29 4.00 -21.93 23.77
C THR A 29 2.50 -21.79 23.89
N ASP A 30 1.79 -22.65 23.16
CA ASP A 30 0.40 -22.97 23.44
C ASP A 30 0.29 -23.42 24.89
N ALA A 31 -0.05 -22.49 25.78
CA ALA A 31 -0.26 -22.78 27.19
C ALA A 31 -1.24 -21.77 27.79
N ASN A 32 -2.44 -21.70 27.23
CA ASN A 32 -3.63 -21.43 28.02
C ASN A 32 -4.66 -22.51 27.70
N THR A 33 -4.31 -23.73 28.09
CA THR A 33 -5.30 -24.75 28.35
C THR A 33 -6.12 -24.25 29.55
N CYS A 34 -7.20 -23.51 29.28
CA CYS A 34 -8.33 -23.47 30.21
C CYS A 34 -8.90 -24.89 30.18
N GLY A 35 -8.25 -25.78 30.95
CA GLY A 35 -8.60 -27.18 30.99
C GLY A 35 -10.05 -27.31 31.45
N PRO A 36 -10.81 -28.27 30.91
CA PRO A 36 -12.10 -28.60 31.50
C PRO A 36 -11.77 -29.04 32.93
N THR A 37 -12.23 -28.28 33.93
CA THR A 37 -12.19 -28.73 35.31
C THR A 37 -12.95 -30.05 35.34
N ASN A 38 -12.23 -31.15 35.50
CA ASN A 38 -12.80 -32.49 35.64
C ASN A 38 -13.74 -32.44 36.85
N ILE A 39 -15.04 -32.29 36.58
CA ILE A 39 -16.08 -32.48 37.59
C ILE A 39 -16.16 -33.99 37.78
N THR A 40 -15.37 -34.48 38.73
CA THR A 40 -15.49 -35.85 39.23
C THR A 40 -16.90 -35.98 39.81
N TYR A 41 -17.76 -36.72 39.12
CA TYR A 41 -19.03 -37.19 39.69
C TYR A 41 -18.71 -37.95 40.97
N ILE A 42 -19.18 -37.42 42.11
CA ILE A 42 -19.19 -38.16 43.36
C ILE A 42 -20.15 -39.33 43.14
N LYS A 43 -19.59 -40.53 42.98
CA LYS A 43 -20.36 -41.78 42.99
C LYS A 43 -20.97 -41.91 44.37
N GLU A 44 -22.30 -42.02 44.43
CA GLU A 44 -23.02 -42.44 45.63
C GLU A 44 -22.43 -43.76 46.14
N THR A 45 -21.79 -43.70 47.31
CA THR A 45 -21.48 -44.89 48.11
C THR A 45 -22.78 -45.39 48.70
N THR A 46 -23.33 -46.43 48.08
CA THR A 46 -24.25 -47.35 48.74
C THR A 46 -23.44 -48.14 49.78
N GLU A 47 -23.64 -47.86 51.06
CA GLU A 47 -23.32 -48.83 52.10
C GLU A 47 -24.57 -49.26 52.86
N THR A 48 -24.69 -50.57 52.83
CA THR A 48 -25.65 -51.45 53.44
C THR A 48 -25.31 -51.62 54.92
N GLU A 49 -26.26 -51.40 55.81
CA GLU A 49 -26.30 -52.16 57.06
C GLU A 49 -27.72 -52.72 57.26
N ALA A 50 -27.74 -54.01 57.51
CA ALA A 50 -28.90 -54.87 57.57
C ALA A 50 -29.49 -54.90 58.98
N SER A 51 -30.82 -55.00 59.07
CA SER A 51 -31.45 -55.87 60.07
C SER A 51 -32.85 -56.30 59.61
N HIS A 52 -33.01 -57.63 59.61
CA HIS A 52 -34.10 -58.56 59.29
C HIS A 52 -35.58 -58.12 59.28
N PRO A 53 -36.44 -58.84 58.51
CA PRO A 53 -37.84 -58.52 58.25
C PRO A 53 -38.78 -59.18 59.26
N LEU A 54 -39.85 -58.47 59.63
CA LEU A 54 -41.08 -59.09 60.13
C LEU A 54 -42.26 -58.53 59.35
N GLU A 55 -42.91 -59.45 58.65
CA GLU A 55 -44.15 -59.31 57.92
C GLU A 55 -45.28 -58.81 58.83
N GLY A 56 -46.19 -58.02 58.26
CA GLY A 56 -47.42 -57.57 58.91
C GLY A 56 -47.81 -56.18 58.43
N GLU A 57 -48.59 -56.12 57.36
CA GLU A 57 -49.25 -54.92 56.88
C GLU A 57 -50.20 -54.36 57.95
N ASP A 58 -49.94 -53.12 58.36
CA ASP A 58 -50.98 -52.15 58.71
C ASP A 58 -50.44 -50.81 58.19
N GLU A 59 -50.88 -50.42 56.99
CA GLU A 59 -50.46 -49.19 56.30
C GLU A 59 -50.78 -47.90 57.08
N ALA A 60 -51.39 -47.99 58.27
CA ALA A 60 -51.71 -46.87 59.14
C ALA A 60 -51.29 -47.06 60.61
N SER A 61 -50.22 -47.81 60.91
CA SER A 61 -49.64 -47.84 62.26
C SER A 61 -48.83 -46.56 62.56
N PRO A 62 -49.04 -45.85 63.69
CA PRO A 62 -48.30 -44.63 64.04
C PRO A 62 -46.77 -44.76 63.98
N ARG A 63 -46.25 -45.99 64.19
CA ARG A 63 -44.82 -46.31 64.08
C ARG A 63 -44.30 -46.29 62.64
N ALA A 64 -45.09 -46.79 61.68
CA ALA A 64 -44.73 -46.79 60.26
C ALA A 64 -44.68 -45.36 59.70
N ILE A 65 -45.63 -44.52 60.12
CA ILE A 65 -45.67 -43.09 59.77
C ILE A 65 -44.43 -42.36 60.32
N LEU A 66 -44.05 -42.60 61.59
CA LEU A 66 -42.84 -42.04 62.20
C LEU A 66 -41.55 -42.48 61.51
N LEU A 67 -41.45 -43.74 61.09
CA LEU A 67 -40.32 -44.26 60.31
C LEU A 67 -40.23 -43.59 58.93
N ALA A 68 -41.36 -43.41 58.25
CA ALA A 68 -41.42 -42.71 56.97
C ALA A 68 -41.02 -41.23 57.09
N ILE A 69 -41.46 -40.54 58.15
CA ILE A 69 -41.06 -39.15 58.46
C ILE A 69 -39.55 -39.06 58.69
N ARG A 70 -38.95 -39.95 59.49
CA ARG A 70 -37.49 -39.95 59.72
C ARG A 70 -36.70 -40.26 58.45
N LYS A 71 -37.18 -41.18 57.61
CA LYS A 71 -36.56 -41.49 56.32
C LYS A 71 -36.63 -40.29 55.37
N MET A 72 -37.75 -39.57 55.35
CA MET A 72 -37.88 -38.32 54.59
C MET A 72 -36.98 -37.23 55.14
N ASP A 73 -36.90 -37.04 56.46
CA ASP A 73 -36.01 -36.07 57.10
C ASP A 73 -34.53 -36.33 56.75
N PHE A 74 -34.09 -37.58 56.85
CA PHE A 74 -32.73 -37.97 56.45
C PHE A 74 -32.47 -37.72 54.96
N SER A 75 -33.41 -38.13 54.09
CA SER A 75 -33.31 -37.93 52.63
C SER A 75 -33.30 -36.44 52.25
N MET A 76 -34.14 -35.63 52.88
CA MET A 76 -34.18 -34.18 52.65
C MET A 76 -32.89 -33.53 53.12
N ASN A 77 -32.39 -33.85 54.32
CA ASN A 77 -31.13 -33.31 54.82
C ASN A 77 -29.95 -33.69 53.92
N ALA A 78 -29.90 -34.92 53.41
CA ALA A 78 -28.88 -35.32 52.43
C ALA A 78 -28.97 -34.50 51.13
N ARG A 79 -30.18 -34.27 50.61
CA ARG A 79 -30.40 -33.42 49.43
C ARG A 79 -30.05 -31.95 49.69
N PHE A 80 -30.36 -31.40 50.86
CA PHE A 80 -29.98 -30.05 51.24
C PHE A 80 -28.46 -29.88 51.32
N ASN A 81 -27.76 -30.82 51.95
CA ASN A 81 -26.29 -30.79 52.02
C ASN A 81 -25.67 -30.89 50.62
N SER A 82 -26.21 -31.75 49.75
CA SER A 82 -25.75 -31.86 48.36
C SER A 82 -26.01 -30.58 47.57
N LEU A 83 -27.13 -29.92 47.82
CA LEU A 83 -27.48 -28.65 47.16
C LEU A 83 -26.59 -27.52 47.66
N GLU A 84 -26.30 -27.46 48.96
CA GLU A 84 -25.37 -26.49 49.56
C GLU A 84 -23.95 -26.66 49.01
N ALA A 85 -23.47 -27.90 48.86
CA ALA A 85 -22.19 -28.18 48.23
C ALA A 85 -22.17 -27.73 46.76
N SER A 86 -23.23 -28.02 46.01
CA SER A 86 -23.35 -27.60 44.60
C SER A 86 -23.42 -26.07 44.47
N LEU A 87 -24.17 -25.41 45.36
CA LEU A 87 -24.27 -23.94 45.39
C LEU A 87 -22.92 -23.30 45.72
N SER A 88 -22.17 -23.87 46.64
CA SER A 88 -20.82 -23.43 46.98
C SER A 88 -19.88 -23.52 45.78
N VAL A 89 -19.94 -24.61 45.01
CA VAL A 89 -19.17 -24.76 43.76
C VAL A 89 -19.59 -23.74 42.70
N VAL A 90 -20.89 -23.50 42.54
CA VAL A 90 -21.39 -22.47 41.61
C VAL A 90 -20.92 -21.07 42.02
N GLN A 91 -20.91 -20.76 43.32
CA GLN A 91 -20.44 -19.48 43.81
C GLN A 91 -18.93 -19.29 43.56
N LEU A 92 -18.12 -20.33 43.76
CA LEU A 92 -16.69 -20.29 43.45
C LEU A 92 -16.44 -20.12 41.95
N THR A 93 -17.16 -20.84 41.10
CA THR A 93 -16.99 -20.68 39.64
C THR A 93 -17.48 -19.32 39.15
N LEU A 94 -18.55 -18.77 39.74
CA LEU A 94 -19.04 -17.43 39.41
C LEU A 94 -18.00 -16.37 39.79
N THR A 95 -17.40 -16.45 40.98
CA THR A 95 -16.36 -15.50 41.40
C THR A 95 -15.10 -15.58 40.53
N ALA A 96 -14.67 -16.79 40.16
CA ALA A 96 -13.56 -16.99 39.22
C ALA A 96 -13.87 -16.40 37.83
N ASN A 97 -15.08 -16.63 37.32
CA ASN A 97 -15.51 -16.07 36.04
C ASN A 97 -15.59 -14.54 36.09
N THR A 98 -16.09 -13.95 37.16
CA THR A 98 -16.12 -12.48 37.31
C THR A 98 -14.72 -11.87 37.33
N SER A 99 -13.74 -12.54 37.93
CA SER A 99 -12.34 -12.10 37.90
C SER A 99 -11.77 -12.18 36.49
N CYS A 100 -11.97 -13.30 35.79
CA CYS A 100 -11.48 -13.50 34.43
C CYS A 100 -12.09 -12.48 33.45
N ILE A 101 -13.39 -12.17 33.62
CA ILE A 101 -14.06 -11.13 32.81
C ILE A 101 -13.43 -9.77 33.05
N ALA A 102 -13.12 -9.40 34.30
CA ALA A 102 -12.48 -8.13 34.61
C ALA A 102 -11.08 -8.03 33.96
N ASP A 103 -10.28 -9.09 34.02
CA ASP A 103 -8.95 -9.14 33.38
C ASP A 103 -9.06 -9.00 31.85
N LEU A 104 -10.06 -9.65 31.24
CA LEU A 104 -10.32 -9.55 29.80
C LEU A 104 -10.81 -8.15 29.39
N GLU A 105 -11.65 -7.52 30.19
CA GLU A 105 -12.10 -6.15 29.98
C GLU A 105 -10.91 -5.17 30.03
N GLU A 106 -10.03 -5.31 31.02
CA GLU A 106 -8.81 -4.50 31.12
C GLU A 106 -7.91 -4.69 29.89
N ALA A 107 -7.63 -5.93 29.51
CA ALA A 107 -6.84 -6.24 28.31
C ALA A 107 -7.49 -5.68 27.03
N SER A 108 -8.82 -5.76 26.92
CA SER A 108 -9.57 -5.20 25.79
C SER A 108 -9.39 -3.69 25.69
N THR A 109 -9.48 -2.96 26.82
CA THR A 109 -9.25 -1.51 26.82
C THR A 109 -7.81 -1.14 26.44
N ASP A 110 -6.82 -1.97 26.81
CA ASP A 110 -5.43 -1.77 26.37
C ASP A 110 -5.27 -2.00 24.88
N TYR A 111 -5.87 -3.05 24.34
CA TYR A 111 -5.87 -3.31 22.90
C TYR A 111 -6.54 -2.19 22.12
N GLU A 112 -7.70 -1.70 22.56
CA GLU A 112 -8.39 -0.56 21.92
C GLU A 112 -7.51 0.70 21.90
N ARG A 113 -6.82 0.98 23.01
CA ARG A 113 -5.88 2.10 23.10
C ARG A 113 -4.71 1.94 22.12
N ARG A 114 -4.12 0.74 22.06
CA ARG A 114 -3.00 0.44 21.16
C ARG A 114 -3.42 0.50 19.69
N ILE A 115 -4.59 -0.03 19.35
CA ILE A 115 -5.17 0.03 18.00
C ILE A 115 -5.38 1.49 17.62
N SER A 116 -6.02 2.29 18.48
CA SER A 116 -6.26 3.72 18.23
C SER A 116 -4.95 4.48 17.99
N HIS A 117 -3.91 4.22 18.78
CA HIS A 117 -2.59 4.83 18.58
C HIS A 117 -1.93 4.39 17.26
N LEU A 118 -2.02 3.10 16.91
CA LEU A 118 -1.50 2.60 15.63
C LEU A 118 -2.23 3.19 14.43
N GLU A 119 -3.55 3.37 14.50
CA GLU A 119 -4.33 4.03 13.45
C GLU A 119 -3.91 5.49 13.26
N GLN A 120 -3.68 6.22 14.36
CA GLN A 120 -3.17 7.58 14.33
C GLN A 120 -1.78 7.65 13.68
N LEU A 121 -0.86 6.75 14.06
CA LEU A 121 0.47 6.67 13.46
C LEU A 121 0.40 6.32 11.97
N CYS A 122 -0.42 5.35 11.59
CA CYS A 122 -0.62 4.96 10.19
C CYS A 122 -1.17 6.11 9.36
N SER A 123 -2.15 6.86 9.89
CA SER A 123 -2.70 8.05 9.25
C SER A 123 -1.63 9.15 9.06
N GLY A 124 -0.85 9.43 10.11
CA GLY A 124 0.24 10.39 10.06
C GLY A 124 1.32 10.01 9.05
N LEU A 125 1.77 8.75 9.06
CA LEU A 125 2.75 8.23 8.10
C LEU A 125 2.22 8.25 6.66
N SER A 126 0.94 7.94 6.46
CA SER A 126 0.31 8.02 5.14
C SER A 126 0.36 9.45 4.60
N LEU A 127 0.00 10.44 5.43
CA LEU A 127 0.05 11.85 5.07
C LEU A 127 1.48 12.31 4.75
N GLU A 128 2.45 11.96 5.59
CA GLU A 128 3.85 12.29 5.33
C GLU A 128 4.37 11.65 4.04
N ASN A 129 4.03 10.38 3.79
CA ASN A 129 4.41 9.66 2.58
C ASN A 129 3.83 10.32 1.32
N THR A 130 2.57 10.77 1.35
CA THR A 130 1.98 11.52 0.22
C THR A 130 2.72 12.85 -0.03
N SER A 131 3.09 13.58 1.02
CA SER A 131 3.86 14.82 0.93
C SER A 131 5.26 14.58 0.34
N LEU A 132 5.96 13.53 0.82
CA LEU A 132 7.28 13.15 0.32
C LEU A 132 7.22 12.72 -1.15
N LYS A 133 6.23 11.92 -1.55
CA LYS A 133 6.02 11.53 -2.96
C LYS A 133 5.80 12.74 -3.86
N ALA A 134 4.99 13.70 -3.42
CA ALA A 134 4.76 14.95 -4.17
C ALA A 134 6.06 15.76 -4.31
N LYS A 135 6.84 15.88 -3.23
CA LYS A 135 8.13 16.58 -3.24
C LYS A 135 9.16 15.91 -4.15
N VAL A 136 9.27 14.57 -4.11
CA VAL A 136 10.17 13.81 -4.99
C VAL A 136 9.79 14.01 -6.45
N THR A 137 8.50 13.92 -6.77
CA THR A 137 8.01 14.13 -8.14
C THR A 137 8.33 15.53 -8.65
N ASP A 138 8.16 16.58 -7.82
CA ASP A 138 8.48 17.96 -8.17
C ASP A 138 10.00 18.17 -8.37
N LEU A 139 10.84 17.62 -7.50
CA LEU A 139 12.30 17.67 -7.65
C LEU A 139 12.76 16.98 -8.93
N GLU A 140 12.20 15.81 -9.22
CA GLU A 140 12.48 15.07 -10.45
C GLU A 140 12.04 15.87 -11.70
N ALA A 141 10.85 16.47 -11.67
CA ALA A 141 10.36 17.29 -12.77
C ALA A 141 11.25 18.51 -13.04
N ARG A 142 11.73 19.19 -11.99
CA ARG A 142 12.65 20.33 -12.12
C ARG A 142 13.99 19.90 -12.71
N SER A 143 14.52 18.76 -12.28
CA SER A 143 15.75 18.19 -12.81
C SER A 143 15.65 17.86 -14.31
N ARG A 144 14.49 17.33 -14.73
CA ARG A 144 14.19 16.93 -16.11
C ARG A 144 13.66 18.05 -17.00
N ARG A 145 13.39 19.26 -16.47
CA ARG A 145 12.69 20.33 -17.21
C ARG A 145 13.34 20.70 -18.54
N GLN A 146 14.67 20.68 -18.61
CA GLN A 146 15.45 20.99 -19.81
C GLN A 146 15.71 19.78 -20.72
N ASN A 147 15.22 18.59 -20.33
CA ASN A 147 15.41 17.38 -21.10
C ASN A 147 14.34 17.25 -22.19
N ILE A 148 14.75 16.65 -23.31
CA ILE A 148 13.87 16.15 -24.37
C ILE A 148 14.08 14.66 -24.54
N LYS A 149 13.01 13.98 -24.92
CA LYS A 149 12.95 12.54 -25.20
C LYS A 149 12.75 12.35 -26.70
N ILE A 150 13.68 11.66 -27.34
CA ILE A 150 13.66 11.41 -28.79
C ILE A 150 13.51 9.91 -29.04
N THR A 151 12.55 9.53 -29.88
CA THR A 151 12.23 8.13 -30.22
C THR A 151 12.26 7.93 -31.73
N GLY A 152 12.62 6.72 -32.18
CA GLY A 152 12.56 6.32 -33.59
C GLY A 152 13.90 6.30 -34.33
N PHE A 153 15.02 6.58 -33.65
CA PHE A 153 16.34 6.51 -34.25
C PHE A 153 16.95 5.10 -34.16
N PRO A 154 17.48 4.55 -35.27
CA PRO A 154 18.25 3.31 -35.25
C PRO A 154 19.39 3.36 -34.24
N GLU A 155 19.78 2.19 -33.71
CA GLU A 155 20.93 2.07 -32.81
C GLU A 155 22.24 2.38 -33.55
N ASN A 156 23.23 2.92 -32.83
CA ASN A 156 24.61 3.18 -33.29
C ASN A 156 24.79 4.22 -34.43
N ILE A 157 23.73 4.91 -34.84
CA ILE A 157 23.84 5.96 -35.87
C ILE A 157 24.70 7.15 -35.42
N GLU A 158 24.77 7.38 -34.11
CA GLU A 158 25.54 8.43 -33.45
C GLU A 158 27.06 8.25 -33.51
N LYS A 159 27.56 7.09 -33.96
CA LYS A 159 29.00 6.77 -34.04
C LYS A 159 29.78 7.07 -32.75
N GLY A 160 29.15 6.81 -31.60
CA GLY A 160 29.77 6.92 -30.27
C GLY A 160 29.68 8.28 -29.59
N ASN A 161 29.23 9.35 -30.26
CA ASN A 161 29.04 10.66 -29.63
C ASN A 161 27.60 11.16 -29.79
N LEU A 162 26.74 10.76 -28.85
CA LEU A 162 25.32 11.07 -28.87
C LEU A 162 25.04 12.57 -28.68
N THR A 163 25.84 13.26 -27.84
CA THR A 163 25.67 14.71 -27.60
C THR A 163 25.89 15.51 -28.87
N ARG A 164 27.00 15.22 -29.58
CA ARG A 164 27.30 15.85 -30.87
C ARG A 164 26.24 15.49 -31.91
N PHE A 165 25.88 14.22 -32.01
CA PHE A 165 24.85 13.76 -32.93
C PHE A 165 23.54 14.53 -32.75
N VAL A 166 23.04 14.67 -31.51
CA VAL A 166 21.79 15.42 -31.25
C VAL A 166 21.93 16.91 -31.59
N SER A 167 23.08 17.52 -31.33
CA SER A 167 23.32 18.94 -31.64
C SER A 167 23.29 19.25 -33.14
N GLU A 168 23.76 18.32 -33.98
CA GLU A 168 23.76 18.44 -35.44
C GLU A 168 22.41 18.00 -36.05
N LEU A 169 21.80 16.97 -35.46
CA LEU A 169 20.52 16.40 -35.88
C LEU A 169 19.37 17.40 -35.78
N LEU A 170 19.25 18.12 -34.65
CA LEU A 170 18.07 18.96 -34.40
C LEU A 170 17.92 20.08 -35.44
N PRO A 171 18.96 20.85 -35.80
CA PRO A 171 18.90 21.78 -36.92
C PRO A 171 18.60 21.11 -38.27
N SER A 172 19.21 19.94 -38.54
CA SER A 172 18.96 19.21 -39.79
C SER A 172 17.51 18.73 -39.91
N LEU A 173 16.88 18.37 -38.80
CA LEU A 173 15.54 17.79 -38.76
C LEU A 173 14.44 18.86 -38.72
N LEU A 174 14.69 19.96 -37.99
CA LEU A 174 13.68 21.00 -37.71
C LEU A 174 13.90 22.30 -38.49
N GLY A 175 14.93 22.35 -39.34
CA GLY A 175 15.30 23.50 -40.16
C GLY A 175 16.36 24.38 -39.49
N GLY A 176 17.55 24.43 -40.09
CA GLY A 176 18.70 25.15 -39.55
C GLY A 176 18.49 26.67 -39.42
N SER A 177 17.59 27.25 -40.23
CA SER A 177 17.20 28.66 -40.14
C SER A 177 16.56 29.03 -38.80
N ASN A 178 15.93 28.07 -38.12
CA ASN A 178 15.31 28.29 -36.81
C ASN A 178 16.37 28.35 -35.69
N PHE A 179 17.59 27.88 -35.94
CA PHE A 179 18.65 27.80 -34.94
C PHE A 179 19.94 28.51 -35.42
N PRO A 180 19.93 29.86 -35.56
CA PRO A 180 21.08 30.59 -36.11
C PRO A 180 22.36 30.42 -35.27
N GLN A 181 22.23 30.18 -33.97
CA GLN A 181 23.37 29.92 -33.06
C GLN A 181 23.65 28.42 -32.86
N GLY A 182 22.93 27.55 -33.59
CA GLY A 182 22.93 26.11 -33.38
C GLY A 182 22.23 25.68 -32.08
N VAL A 183 22.18 24.36 -31.85
CA VAL A 183 21.58 23.78 -30.64
C VAL A 183 22.67 23.28 -29.71
N LYS A 184 22.83 23.95 -28.56
CA LYS A 184 23.75 23.51 -27.49
C LYS A 184 23.11 22.41 -26.64
N VAL A 185 23.75 21.24 -26.62
CA VAL A 185 23.33 20.06 -25.85
C VAL A 185 24.36 19.79 -24.77
N ASP A 186 23.94 19.73 -23.50
CA ASP A 186 24.85 19.49 -22.37
C ASP A 186 25.26 18.01 -22.29
N ARG A 187 24.27 17.12 -22.47
CA ARG A 187 24.44 15.68 -22.37
C ARG A 187 23.34 14.97 -23.15
N ALA A 188 23.70 13.94 -23.89
CA ALA A 188 22.74 12.99 -24.42
C ALA A 188 23.16 11.55 -24.10
N HIS A 189 22.18 10.69 -23.82
CA HIS A 189 22.39 9.25 -23.64
C HIS A 189 21.17 8.44 -24.09
N ARG A 190 21.35 7.13 -24.35
CA ARG A 190 20.26 6.19 -24.59
C ARG A 190 19.82 5.54 -23.28
N ILE A 191 18.51 5.32 -23.13
CA ILE A 191 17.92 4.66 -21.96
C ILE A 191 17.19 3.37 -22.35
N GLY A 192 17.18 2.41 -21.42
CA GLY A 192 16.50 1.13 -21.56
C GLY A 192 17.41 -0.01 -22.06
N PRO A 193 16.92 -1.26 -21.96
CA PRO A 193 17.66 -2.43 -22.42
C PRO A 193 17.79 -2.44 -23.94
N ILE A 194 18.86 -3.06 -24.43
CA ILE A 194 19.03 -3.34 -25.87
C ILE A 194 18.02 -4.43 -26.25
N GLY A 195 17.21 -4.18 -27.28
CA GLY A 195 16.20 -5.13 -27.74
C GLY A 195 15.75 -4.85 -29.16
N ASN A 196 14.64 -5.45 -29.57
CA ASN A 196 14.14 -5.35 -30.96
C ASN A 196 13.69 -3.94 -31.37
N LYS A 197 13.35 -3.09 -30.38
CA LYS A 197 12.95 -1.69 -30.62
C LYS A 197 14.13 -0.78 -30.31
N PRO A 198 14.43 0.22 -31.17
CA PRO A 198 15.50 1.17 -30.87
C PRO A 198 15.25 1.90 -29.55
N ARG A 199 16.30 2.06 -28.75
CA ARG A 199 16.25 2.73 -27.45
C ARG A 199 15.97 4.21 -27.61
N VAL A 200 15.28 4.74 -26.61
CA VAL A 200 14.98 6.17 -26.50
C VAL A 200 16.27 6.94 -26.20
N MET A 201 16.46 8.08 -26.84
CA MET A 201 17.50 9.04 -26.49
C MET A 201 16.92 10.12 -25.57
N ILE A 202 17.63 10.44 -24.50
CA ILE A 202 17.37 11.60 -23.65
C ILE A 202 18.51 12.60 -23.85
N ALA A 203 18.16 13.84 -24.18
CA ALA A 203 19.11 14.93 -24.33
C ALA A 203 18.73 16.11 -23.44
N ARG A 204 19.69 16.66 -22.71
CA ARG A 204 19.54 17.91 -21.96
C ARG A 204 19.95 19.09 -22.84
N ILE A 205 19.02 19.99 -23.09
CA ILE A 205 19.25 21.21 -23.87
C ILE A 205 19.70 22.33 -22.92
N HIS A 206 20.75 23.05 -23.30
CA HIS A 206 21.36 24.06 -22.42
C HIS A 206 20.39 25.20 -22.06
N HIS A 207 19.61 25.68 -23.05
CA HIS A 207 18.67 26.79 -22.89
C HIS A 207 17.21 26.30 -22.95
N ASP A 208 16.39 26.68 -21.96
CA ASP A 208 14.96 26.31 -21.89
C ASP A 208 14.13 26.88 -23.06
N SER A 209 14.51 28.06 -23.57
CA SER A 209 13.89 28.68 -24.75
C SER A 209 14.05 27.81 -25.99
N VAL A 210 15.28 27.37 -26.29
CA VAL A 210 15.61 26.49 -27.41
C VAL A 210 14.89 25.15 -27.28
N LYS A 211 14.84 24.58 -26.07
CA LYS A 211 14.07 23.36 -25.80
C LYS A 211 12.58 23.54 -26.10
N THR A 212 12.01 24.67 -25.73
CA THR A 212 10.59 24.99 -25.99
C THR A 212 10.33 25.13 -27.49
N GLU A 213 11.22 25.79 -28.21
CA GLU A 213 11.18 25.95 -29.67
C GLU A 213 11.27 24.59 -30.39
N ILE A 214 12.23 23.73 -30.00
CA ILE A 214 12.35 22.35 -30.52
C ILE A 214 11.02 21.59 -30.37
N LEU A 215 10.40 21.65 -29.19
CA LEU A 215 9.13 20.96 -28.92
C LEU A 215 7.95 21.56 -29.69
N GLN A 216 7.99 22.86 -29.99
CA GLN A 216 6.97 23.53 -30.81
C GLN A 216 7.11 23.13 -32.28
N LEU A 217 8.32 23.25 -32.84
CA LEU A 217 8.63 22.87 -34.22
C LEU A 217 8.35 21.39 -34.46
N SER A 218 8.74 20.51 -33.53
CA SER A 218 8.46 19.07 -33.66
C SER A 218 6.98 18.75 -33.71
N ARG A 219 6.12 19.53 -33.04
CA ARG A 219 4.66 19.35 -33.09
C ARG A 219 4.08 19.94 -34.38
N GLY A 220 4.56 21.09 -34.82
CA GLY A 220 4.10 21.75 -36.04
C GLY A 220 4.50 21.03 -37.33
N GLN A 221 5.67 20.38 -37.34
CA GLN A 221 6.21 19.64 -38.49
C GLN A 221 5.94 18.13 -38.42
N SER A 222 5.12 17.66 -37.48
CA SER A 222 4.79 16.23 -37.37
C SER A 222 3.97 15.77 -38.58
N PRO A 223 4.27 14.58 -39.18
CA PRO A 223 5.24 13.59 -38.73
C PRO A 223 6.68 13.91 -39.18
N LEU A 224 7.63 13.82 -38.24
CA LEU A 224 9.06 13.89 -38.53
C LEU A 224 9.55 12.54 -39.08
N SER A 225 10.41 12.57 -40.09
CA SER A 225 11.01 11.36 -40.66
C SER A 225 12.52 11.51 -40.82
N PHE A 226 13.23 10.38 -40.72
CA PHE A 226 14.67 10.29 -40.96
C PHE A 226 15.02 8.90 -41.46
N ALA A 227 15.75 8.82 -42.56
CA ALA A 227 16.11 7.56 -43.23
C ALA A 227 14.90 6.61 -43.41
N GLY A 228 13.72 7.16 -43.73
CA GLY A 228 12.46 6.41 -43.88
C GLY A 228 11.77 6.02 -42.58
N GLY A 229 12.39 6.21 -41.42
CA GLY A 229 11.80 5.95 -40.10
C GLY A 229 11.07 7.16 -39.52
N ARG A 230 9.98 6.93 -38.77
CA ARG A 230 9.24 7.99 -38.06
C ARG A 230 9.95 8.37 -36.76
N ILE A 231 10.19 9.66 -36.57
CA ILE A 231 10.75 10.24 -35.35
C ILE A 231 9.64 10.91 -34.53
N SER A 232 9.80 10.90 -33.22
CA SER A 232 9.01 11.76 -32.35
C SER A 232 9.86 12.35 -31.23
N ILE A 233 9.62 13.63 -30.92
CA ILE A 233 10.29 14.37 -29.86
C ILE A 233 9.24 14.79 -28.83
N PHE A 234 9.50 14.48 -27.57
CA PHE A 234 8.60 14.74 -26.45
C PHE A 234 9.35 15.42 -25.30
N PRO A 235 8.64 16.11 -24.39
CA PRO A 235 9.21 16.44 -23.09
C PRO A 235 9.54 15.17 -22.29
N ASP A 236 10.60 15.22 -21.47
CA ASP A 236 10.94 14.16 -20.51
C ASP A 236 10.24 14.45 -19.17
N PHE A 237 9.08 13.84 -18.95
CA PHE A 237 8.33 13.97 -17.70
C PHE A 237 8.64 12.82 -16.74
N PRO A 238 8.53 13.04 -15.41
CA PRO A 238 8.46 11.95 -14.44
C PRO A 238 7.36 10.94 -14.77
N VAL A 239 7.47 9.74 -14.22
CA VAL A 239 6.56 8.63 -14.52
C VAL A 239 5.15 8.94 -14.03
N GLU A 240 5.03 9.54 -12.86
CA GLU A 240 3.78 9.95 -12.21
C GLU A 240 3.03 10.95 -13.09
N VAL A 241 3.72 12.01 -13.53
CA VAL A 241 3.17 13.04 -14.42
C VAL A 241 2.78 12.44 -15.77
N SER A 242 3.61 11.56 -16.32
CA SER A 242 3.30 10.85 -17.57
C SER A 242 2.05 9.98 -17.44
N THR A 243 1.88 9.32 -16.30
CA THR A 243 0.72 8.46 -16.02
C THR A 243 -0.55 9.30 -15.86
N GLN A 244 -0.49 10.40 -15.11
CA GLN A 244 -1.61 11.35 -15.00
C GLN A 244 -2.02 11.91 -16.36
N ARG A 245 -1.05 12.29 -17.21
CA ARG A 245 -1.35 12.79 -18.57
C ARG A 245 -1.99 11.73 -19.46
N LYS A 246 -1.58 10.46 -19.34
CA LYS A 246 -2.18 9.34 -20.08
C LYS A 246 -3.66 9.13 -19.74
N GLN A 247 -4.09 9.44 -18.50
CA GLN A 247 -5.50 9.34 -18.13
C GLN A 247 -6.41 10.25 -18.97
N PHE A 248 -5.85 11.31 -19.58
CA PHE A 248 -6.58 12.18 -20.51
C PHE A 248 -6.52 11.71 -21.98
N ASP A 249 -5.95 10.54 -22.32
CA ASP A 249 -5.85 10.07 -23.71
C ASP A 249 -7.24 9.92 -24.38
N SER A 250 -8.20 9.28 -23.70
CA SER A 250 -9.58 9.11 -24.19
C SER A 250 -10.28 10.45 -24.44
N VAL A 251 -10.16 11.37 -23.47
CA VAL A 251 -10.73 12.73 -23.54
C VAL A 251 -10.13 13.51 -24.72
N ARG A 252 -8.81 13.39 -24.94
CA ARG A 252 -8.11 14.03 -26.06
C ARG A 252 -8.51 13.44 -27.41
N GLU A 253 -8.86 12.17 -27.48
CA GLU A 253 -9.43 11.55 -28.68
C GLU A 253 -10.80 12.14 -29.02
N LYS A 254 -11.71 12.22 -28.03
CA LYS A 254 -13.01 12.88 -28.20
C LYS A 254 -12.87 14.33 -28.67
N LEU A 255 -11.97 15.10 -28.06
CA LEU A 255 -11.72 16.49 -28.46
C LEU A 255 -11.17 16.60 -29.89
N ARG A 256 -10.28 15.69 -30.31
CA ARG A 256 -9.81 15.63 -31.71
C ARG A 256 -10.95 15.32 -32.67
N ALA A 257 -11.82 14.38 -32.33
CA ALA A 257 -12.97 14.02 -33.16
C ALA A 257 -13.95 15.20 -33.33
N LYS A 258 -14.15 16.01 -32.29
CA LYS A 258 -14.97 17.24 -32.33
C LYS A 258 -14.25 18.48 -32.88
N GLY A 259 -12.96 18.39 -33.26
CA GLY A 259 -12.18 19.53 -33.76
C GLY A 259 -11.90 20.64 -32.74
N ILE A 260 -12.07 20.37 -31.44
CA ILE A 260 -11.86 21.37 -30.37
C ILE A 260 -10.38 21.51 -30.06
N LYS A 261 -9.88 22.75 -30.00
CA LYS A 261 -8.47 23.01 -29.63
C LYS A 261 -8.25 22.76 -28.14
N TYR A 262 -7.22 21.97 -27.82
CA TYR A 262 -6.86 21.65 -26.44
C TYR A 262 -5.35 21.60 -26.22
N GLY A 263 -4.96 21.56 -24.96
CA GLY A 263 -3.60 21.33 -24.49
C GLY A 263 -3.59 20.68 -23.10
N LEU A 264 -2.43 20.19 -22.67
CA LEU A 264 -2.22 19.66 -21.32
C LEU A 264 -1.14 20.48 -20.61
N LEU A 265 -1.57 21.31 -19.66
CA LEU A 265 -0.71 22.07 -18.78
C LEU A 265 -0.03 21.15 -17.77
N TYR A 266 1.18 21.52 -17.34
CA TYR A 266 1.86 20.81 -16.27
C TYR A 266 1.12 20.98 -14.93
N PRO A 267 1.02 19.93 -14.09
CA PRO A 267 1.45 18.56 -14.32
C PRO A 267 0.55 17.81 -15.31
N ALA A 268 -0.78 17.82 -15.12
CA ALA A 268 -1.74 17.14 -15.98
C ALA A 268 -3.11 17.82 -15.97
N ASN A 269 -3.17 19.13 -16.26
CA ASN A 269 -4.44 19.86 -16.34
C ASN A 269 -4.84 20.05 -17.81
N LEU A 270 -6.02 19.57 -18.20
CA LEU A 270 -6.53 19.71 -19.56
C LEU A 270 -7.10 21.11 -19.74
N ILE A 271 -6.54 21.87 -20.68
CA ILE A 271 -7.08 23.14 -21.12
C ILE A 271 -7.73 22.97 -22.48
N LEU A 272 -8.97 23.41 -22.64
CA LEU A 272 -9.65 23.44 -23.93
C LEU A 272 -10.21 24.83 -24.20
N SER A 273 -10.35 25.16 -25.48
CA SER A 273 -10.92 26.43 -25.92
C SER A 273 -12.24 26.15 -26.65
N HIS A 274 -13.35 26.58 -26.04
CA HIS A 274 -14.71 26.42 -26.57
C HIS A 274 -15.41 27.78 -26.54
N GLU A 275 -16.00 28.22 -27.66
CA GLU A 275 -16.75 29.48 -27.76
C GLU A 275 -16.01 30.72 -27.21
N LYS A 276 -14.71 30.84 -27.50
CA LYS A 276 -13.81 31.91 -27.01
C LYS A 276 -13.56 31.90 -25.49
N THR A 277 -14.06 30.91 -24.76
CA THR A 277 -13.72 30.68 -23.35
C THR A 277 -12.67 29.58 -23.22
N LYS A 278 -11.76 29.74 -22.26
CA LYS A 278 -10.79 28.70 -21.89
C LYS A 278 -11.29 28.03 -20.61
N LYS A 279 -11.39 26.71 -20.63
CA LYS A 279 -11.71 25.91 -19.44
C LYS A 279 -10.57 24.99 -19.10
N ILE A 280 -10.32 24.80 -17.80
CA ILE A 280 -9.24 23.98 -17.27
C ILE A 280 -9.88 22.89 -16.40
N PHE A 281 -9.51 21.65 -16.64
CA PHE A 281 -10.00 20.49 -15.91
C PHE A 281 -8.81 19.75 -15.27
N SER A 282 -8.95 19.44 -13.98
CA SER A 282 -7.96 18.66 -13.24
C SER A 282 -8.27 17.16 -13.28
N SER A 283 -9.52 16.80 -13.56
CA SER A 283 -10.01 15.43 -13.59
C SER A 283 -10.44 15.02 -15.02
N PRO A 284 -10.03 13.85 -15.52
CA PRO A 284 -10.51 13.31 -16.79
C PRO A 284 -12.03 13.16 -16.84
N GLN A 285 -12.66 12.71 -15.75
CA GLN A 285 -14.11 12.47 -15.67
C GLN A 285 -14.91 13.77 -15.77
N GLU A 286 -14.42 14.84 -15.14
CA GLU A 286 -15.02 16.17 -15.20
C GLU A 286 -14.94 16.73 -16.64
N ALA A 287 -13.77 16.59 -17.27
CA ALA A 287 -13.56 16.99 -18.65
C ALA A 287 -14.46 16.21 -19.62
N GLU A 288 -14.60 14.90 -19.42
CA GLU A 288 -15.43 14.02 -20.23
C GLU A 288 -16.91 14.39 -20.11
N SER A 289 -17.41 14.56 -18.89
CA SER A 289 -18.79 15.01 -18.63
C SER A 289 -19.07 16.35 -19.32
N TYR A 290 -18.10 17.27 -19.26
CA TYR A 290 -18.22 18.55 -19.96
C TYR A 290 -18.27 18.37 -21.48
N ILE A 291 -17.38 17.54 -22.06
CA ILE A 291 -17.36 17.30 -23.52
C ILE A 291 -18.63 16.62 -24.01
N ASP A 292 -19.19 15.71 -23.22
CA ASP A 292 -20.43 15.02 -23.58
C ASP A 292 -21.64 15.97 -23.48
N SER A 293 -21.58 16.98 -22.59
CA SER A 293 -22.57 18.07 -22.52
C SER A 293 -22.48 19.07 -23.69
N LEU A 294 -21.34 19.12 -24.39
CA LEU A 294 -21.21 19.90 -25.61
C LEU A 294 -21.96 19.18 -26.74
N SER A 295 -23.16 19.67 -27.07
CA SER A 295 -23.92 19.27 -28.26
C SER A 295 -23.00 19.22 -29.49
N PRO A 296 -23.22 18.26 -30.42
CA PRO A 296 -22.47 18.21 -31.68
C PRO A 296 -22.52 19.53 -32.46
#